data_AF-A0A8S3YK49-F1
#
_entry.id   AF-A0A8S3YK49-F1
#
_cell.length_a   1.000
_cell.length_b   1.000
_cell.length_c   1.000
_cell.angle_alpha   90.00
_cell.angle_beta   90.00
_cell.angle_gamma   90.00
#
_symmetry.space_group_name_H-M   'P 1'
#
loop_
_entity.id
_entity.type
_entity.pdbx_description
1 polymer ?
#
loop_
_entity_poly.entity_id
_entity_poly.type
_entity_poly.pdbx_seq_one_letter_code
_entity_poly.pdbx_strand_id
1 'polypeptide(L)'
;MASSDDFEQSVVKFTLSRTGEKVCIDLLADKLVFRPLCQQYSTSLGDFWAHVLQHPNNYPVYSHTYKKLYRMGNKYELQLRVDGVTLRVDLASGCLTIKGSHVIDWAVSRFPEIMNGYLKPPVTASKELREQYTKQEVDSLHQEQKKYYKKYIEDWPDETLEASANVLDAGKTQQYYEAIDPDGFLKGSDLETHNPIADLLNEEETKQQLKRLLSGSVIQGSVMYRLWKSTLNLWFADKDAKVFIVTPHIDSVRLTDICRLFLNNKLTASLEMMCVPVRNAHGRFADVQRETMKKFSPQDQVLLEYKVFSSVVYPLMDIMTSFIAMTTDNKAKILLTNVHFDKACFQTANSATVLFEKIDRERFMKEFCGNFI
;
A
#
# COMPACT_ATOMS: atom_id res chain seq x y z
N MET A 1 32.44 -28.16 -14.38
CA MET A 1 32.20 -26.74 -14.69
C MET A 1 31.57 -26.70 -16.07
N ALA A 2 30.29 -26.35 -16.20
CA ALA A 2 29.65 -26.20 -17.49
C ALA A 2 30.22 -24.97 -18.20
N SER A 3 30.51 -25.06 -19.50
CA SER A 3 31.04 -23.93 -20.26
C SER A 3 29.93 -22.89 -20.49
N SER A 4 30.31 -21.61 -20.68
CA SER A 4 29.35 -20.52 -20.99
C SER A 4 28.48 -20.86 -22.22
N ASP A 5 29.07 -21.55 -23.20
CA ASP A 5 28.40 -21.99 -24.43
C ASP A 5 27.31 -23.05 -24.16
N ASP A 6 27.52 -23.94 -23.19
CA ASP A 6 26.53 -24.96 -22.80
C ASP A 6 25.31 -24.32 -22.15
N PHE A 7 25.53 -23.27 -21.35
CA PHE A 7 24.45 -22.50 -20.71
C PHE A 7 23.59 -21.79 -21.76
N GLU A 8 24.22 -21.08 -22.69
CA GLU A 8 23.50 -20.35 -23.74
C GLU A 8 22.67 -21.28 -24.62
N GLN A 9 23.25 -22.39 -25.08
CA GLN A 9 22.53 -23.38 -25.87
C GLN A 9 21.36 -24.00 -25.12
N SER A 10 21.50 -24.22 -23.82
CA SER A 10 20.43 -24.77 -22.97
C SER A 10 19.23 -23.83 -22.92
N VAL A 11 19.46 -22.53 -22.68
CA VAL A 11 18.39 -21.53 -22.63
C VAL A 11 17.73 -21.37 -23.99
N VAL A 12 18.51 -21.28 -25.08
CA VAL A 12 17.97 -21.16 -26.44
C VAL A 12 17.08 -22.36 -26.80
N LYS A 13 17.54 -23.59 -26.51
CA LYS A 13 16.73 -24.81 -26.75
C LYS A 13 15.46 -24.83 -25.89
N PHE A 14 15.56 -24.45 -24.61
CA PHE A 14 14.43 -24.40 -23.70
C PHE A 14 13.36 -23.43 -24.20
N THR A 15 13.73 -22.19 -24.48
CA THR A 15 12.80 -21.17 -24.97
C THR A 15 12.18 -21.57 -26.30
N LEU A 16 12.98 -22.06 -27.26
CA LEU A 16 12.50 -22.51 -28.56
C LEU A 16 11.50 -23.66 -28.44
N SER A 17 11.75 -24.63 -27.56
CA SER A 17 10.86 -25.78 -27.35
C SER A 17 9.50 -25.41 -26.75
N ARG A 18 9.41 -24.26 -26.06
CA ARG A 18 8.20 -23.83 -25.33
C ARG A 18 7.41 -22.74 -26.03
N THR A 19 8.09 -21.89 -26.77
CA THR A 19 7.48 -20.71 -27.41
C THR A 19 7.55 -20.76 -28.93
N GLY A 20 8.41 -21.62 -29.52
CA GLY A 20 8.72 -21.60 -30.94
C GLY A 20 9.65 -20.45 -31.35
N GLU A 21 10.09 -19.61 -30.41
CA GLU A 21 10.91 -18.43 -30.66
C GLU A 21 12.37 -18.66 -30.22
N LYS A 22 13.30 -18.09 -30.98
CA LYS A 22 14.73 -18.06 -30.62
C LYS A 22 15.05 -16.79 -29.85
N VAL A 23 15.95 -16.91 -28.88
CA VAL A 23 16.47 -15.79 -28.11
C VAL A 23 17.97 -15.64 -28.33
N CYS A 24 18.45 -14.40 -28.28
CA CYS A 24 19.87 -14.06 -28.19
C CYS A 24 20.18 -13.66 -26.75
N ILE A 25 21.37 -14.04 -26.27
CA ILE A 25 21.86 -13.72 -24.94
C ILE A 25 22.98 -12.70 -25.12
N ASP A 26 22.76 -11.47 -24.68
CA ASP A 26 23.79 -10.44 -24.67
C ASP A 26 24.40 -10.34 -23.27
N LEU A 27 25.72 -10.49 -23.20
CA LEU A 27 26.53 -10.38 -22.00
C LEU A 27 27.11 -8.96 -21.88
N LEU A 28 26.72 -8.23 -20.84
CA LEU A 28 27.26 -6.91 -20.48
C LEU A 28 27.89 -6.98 -19.08
N ALA A 29 28.83 -6.07 -18.78
CA ALA A 29 29.71 -6.15 -17.61
C ALA A 29 29.00 -6.37 -16.24
N ASP A 30 27.78 -5.86 -16.05
CA ASP A 30 26.98 -6.03 -14.82
C ASP A 30 25.57 -6.59 -15.09
N LYS A 31 25.32 -7.08 -16.30
CA LYS A 31 23.97 -7.38 -16.79
C LYS A 31 23.95 -8.47 -17.86
N LEU A 32 22.99 -9.39 -17.72
CA LEU A 32 22.67 -10.41 -18.73
C LEU A 32 21.31 -10.08 -19.36
N VAL A 33 21.20 -10.15 -20.69
CA VAL A 33 19.94 -9.87 -21.41
C VAL A 33 19.57 -11.00 -22.34
N PHE A 34 18.38 -11.55 -22.15
CA PHE A 34 17.74 -12.46 -23.09
C PHE A 34 16.78 -11.64 -23.93
N ARG A 35 17.02 -11.56 -25.24
CA ARG A 35 16.19 -10.81 -26.18
C ARG A 35 15.66 -11.71 -27.30
N PRO A 36 14.45 -11.46 -27.83
CA PRO A 36 13.98 -12.19 -29.00
C PRO A 36 14.90 -11.94 -30.20
N LEU A 37 15.12 -12.99 -31.00
CA LEU A 37 15.97 -12.91 -32.20
C LEU A 37 15.21 -12.36 -33.42
N CYS A 38 13.88 -12.32 -33.37
CA CYS A 38 13.05 -11.69 -34.39
C CYS A 38 13.13 -10.16 -34.28
N GLN A 39 13.07 -9.44 -35.41
CA GLN A 39 13.19 -7.97 -35.46
C GLN A 39 12.02 -7.22 -34.81
N GLN A 40 10.96 -7.93 -34.39
CA GLN A 40 9.78 -7.35 -33.75
C GLN A 40 9.72 -7.78 -32.28
N TYR A 41 9.17 -6.90 -31.44
CA TYR A 41 8.90 -7.16 -30.03
C TYR A 41 8.01 -8.40 -29.86
N SER A 42 8.29 -9.25 -28.85
CA SER A 42 7.53 -10.47 -28.60
C SER A 42 6.86 -10.45 -27.22
N THR A 43 5.55 -10.17 -27.21
CA THR A 43 4.74 -10.22 -25.99
C THR A 43 4.62 -11.64 -25.45
N SER A 44 4.51 -12.62 -26.36
CA SER A 44 4.47 -14.05 -26.01
C SER A 44 5.70 -14.49 -25.24
N LEU A 45 6.88 -14.00 -25.62
CA LEU A 45 8.12 -14.27 -24.91
C LEU A 45 8.18 -13.56 -23.55
N GLY A 46 7.62 -12.35 -23.44
CA GLY A 46 7.49 -11.63 -22.17
C GLY A 46 6.60 -12.37 -21.18
N ASP A 47 5.43 -12.81 -21.62
CA ASP A 47 4.51 -13.61 -20.82
C ASP A 47 5.13 -14.96 -20.43
N PHE A 48 5.87 -15.59 -21.34
CA PHE A 48 6.60 -16.82 -21.05
C PHE A 48 7.60 -16.62 -19.90
N TRP A 49 8.45 -15.59 -19.95
CA TRP A 49 9.41 -15.34 -18.87
C TRP A 49 8.73 -15.02 -17.54
N ALA A 50 7.61 -14.29 -17.56
CA ALA A 50 6.82 -14.04 -16.36
C ALA A 50 6.30 -15.36 -15.75
N HIS A 51 5.76 -16.26 -16.56
CA HIS A 51 5.29 -17.58 -16.10
C HIS A 51 6.41 -18.46 -15.58
N VAL A 52 7.58 -18.45 -16.25
CA VAL A 52 8.76 -19.19 -15.79
C VAL A 52 9.19 -18.71 -14.41
N LEU A 53 9.30 -17.40 -14.19
CA LEU A 53 9.70 -16.87 -12.87
C LEU A 53 8.64 -17.13 -11.80
N GLN A 54 7.36 -16.90 -12.12
CA GLN A 54 6.25 -17.02 -11.17
C GLN A 54 5.80 -18.45 -10.89
N HIS A 55 6.40 -19.43 -11.55
CA HIS A 55 6.04 -20.83 -11.39
C HIS A 55 6.15 -21.28 -9.92
N PRO A 56 5.23 -22.12 -9.42
CA PRO A 56 5.22 -22.59 -8.03
C PRO A 56 6.53 -23.21 -7.54
N ASN A 57 7.30 -23.83 -8.44
CA ASN A 57 8.59 -24.46 -8.13
C ASN A 57 9.79 -23.51 -8.23
N ASN A 58 9.57 -22.27 -8.67
CA ASN A 58 10.60 -21.25 -8.87
C ASN A 58 10.40 -20.14 -7.84
N TYR A 59 9.85 -19.00 -8.26
CA TYR A 59 9.58 -17.86 -7.40
C TYR A 59 8.09 -17.56 -7.37
N PRO A 60 7.29 -18.36 -6.64
CA PRO A 60 5.86 -18.15 -6.59
C PRO A 60 5.49 -16.77 -6.07
N VAL A 61 4.44 -16.18 -6.65
CA VAL A 61 3.95 -14.82 -6.35
C VAL A 61 3.58 -14.63 -4.88
N TYR A 62 3.21 -15.71 -4.20
CA TYR A 62 2.88 -15.71 -2.77
C TYR A 62 4.11 -15.70 -1.85
N SER A 63 5.26 -16.19 -2.31
CA SER A 63 6.51 -16.26 -1.51
C SER A 63 7.54 -15.21 -1.89
N HIS A 64 7.44 -14.62 -3.09
CA HIS A 64 8.45 -13.70 -3.62
C HIS A 64 7.85 -12.35 -4.03
N THR A 65 8.57 -11.27 -3.74
CA THR A 65 8.06 -9.90 -3.98
C THR A 65 8.39 -9.44 -5.40
N TYR A 66 7.38 -9.43 -6.25
CA TYR A 66 7.44 -8.82 -7.57
C TYR A 66 7.01 -7.35 -7.52
N LYS A 67 7.73 -6.48 -8.23
CA LYS A 67 7.36 -5.07 -8.49
C LYS A 67 6.92 -4.95 -9.95
N LYS A 68 5.76 -4.36 -10.20
CA LYS A 68 5.37 -3.94 -11.56
C LYS A 68 5.87 -2.52 -11.77
N LEU A 69 6.74 -2.30 -12.75
CA LEU A 69 7.29 -1.01 -13.11
C LEU A 69 6.62 -0.55 -14.41
N TYR A 70 6.06 0.66 -14.39
CA TYR A 70 5.46 1.28 -15.56
C TYR A 70 6.50 2.16 -16.24
N ARG A 71 6.72 1.98 -17.55
CA ARG A 71 7.48 2.93 -18.38
C ARG A 71 6.52 3.69 -19.30
N MET A 72 6.88 4.94 -19.61
CA MET A 72 6.13 5.77 -20.57
C MET A 72 5.82 4.99 -21.85
N GLY A 73 4.55 5.03 -22.29
CA GLY A 73 4.07 4.36 -23.51
C GLY A 73 3.52 2.94 -23.32
N ASN A 74 2.83 2.64 -22.22
CA ASN A 74 2.17 1.33 -21.96
C ASN A 74 3.12 0.12 -21.94
N LYS A 75 4.40 0.32 -21.62
CA LYS A 75 5.38 -0.77 -21.50
C LYS A 75 5.44 -1.25 -20.05
N TYR A 76 5.09 -2.51 -19.83
CA TYR A 76 5.03 -3.14 -18.52
C TYR A 76 6.32 -3.93 -18.24
N GLU A 77 6.98 -3.61 -17.14
CA GLU A 77 8.13 -4.36 -16.65
C GLU A 77 7.79 -5.08 -15.33
N LEU A 78 8.05 -6.38 -15.27
CA LEU A 78 7.97 -7.19 -14.05
C LEU A 78 9.36 -7.30 -13.44
N GLN A 79 9.57 -6.80 -12.23
CA GLN A 79 10.85 -6.90 -11.53
C GLN A 79 10.76 -7.83 -10.31
N LEU A 80 11.75 -8.70 -10.13
CA LEU A 80 11.95 -9.55 -8.96
C LEU A 80 13.38 -9.34 -8.42
N ARG A 81 13.55 -9.33 -7.10
CA ARG A 81 14.87 -9.34 -6.45
C ARG A 81 15.04 -10.61 -5.64
N VAL A 82 16.05 -11.41 -5.99
CA VAL A 82 16.38 -12.70 -5.36
C VAL A 82 17.89 -12.88 -5.38
N ASP A 83 18.45 -13.48 -4.34
CA ASP A 83 19.87 -13.90 -4.28
C ASP A 83 20.87 -12.81 -4.69
N GLY A 84 20.62 -11.56 -4.30
CA GLY A 84 21.48 -10.43 -4.64
C GLY A 84 21.42 -9.94 -6.10
N VAL A 85 20.60 -10.57 -6.95
CA VAL A 85 20.35 -10.14 -8.34
C VAL A 85 18.95 -9.56 -8.51
N THR A 86 18.81 -8.70 -9.53
CA THR A 86 17.52 -8.14 -9.95
C THR A 86 17.15 -8.72 -11.32
N LEU A 87 16.07 -9.48 -11.36
CA LEU A 87 15.44 -9.99 -12.58
C LEU A 87 14.38 -9.00 -13.05
N ARG A 88 14.34 -8.70 -14.34
CA ARG A 88 13.36 -7.79 -14.97
C ARG A 88 12.87 -8.38 -16.28
N VAL A 89 11.56 -8.54 -16.42
CA VAL A 89 10.93 -8.96 -17.67
C VAL A 89 10.18 -7.77 -18.24
N ASP A 90 10.54 -7.33 -19.44
CA ASP A 90 9.73 -6.40 -20.21
C ASP A 90 8.70 -7.20 -21.01
N LEU A 91 7.43 -7.11 -20.60
CA LEU A 91 6.32 -7.85 -21.19
C LEU A 91 6.03 -7.38 -22.62
N ALA A 92 6.35 -6.14 -22.98
CA ALA A 92 6.11 -5.63 -24.31
C ALA A 92 7.18 -6.12 -25.28
N SER A 93 8.46 -6.05 -24.88
CA SER A 93 9.59 -6.42 -25.76
C SER A 93 9.96 -7.89 -25.72
N GLY A 94 9.52 -8.64 -24.72
CA GLY A 94 9.92 -10.03 -24.49
C GLY A 94 11.32 -10.17 -23.89
N CYS A 95 11.92 -9.07 -23.44
CA CYS A 95 13.29 -9.08 -22.92
C CYS A 95 13.32 -9.43 -21.44
N LEU A 96 14.13 -10.44 -21.07
CA LEU A 96 14.51 -10.71 -19.69
C LEU A 96 15.89 -10.12 -19.43
N THR A 97 16.00 -9.25 -18.43
CA THR A 97 17.23 -8.64 -17.95
C THR A 97 17.53 -9.16 -16.56
N ILE A 98 18.77 -9.58 -16.33
CA ILE A 98 19.30 -9.93 -15.01
C ILE A 98 20.42 -8.94 -14.71
N LYS A 99 20.37 -8.26 -13.56
CA LYS A 99 21.37 -7.28 -13.16
C LYS A 99 21.87 -7.58 -11.74
N GLY A 100 23.17 -7.56 -11.53
CA GLY A 100 23.79 -7.77 -10.22
C GLY A 100 25.31 -7.90 -10.31
N SER A 101 25.99 -7.77 -9.18
CA SER A 101 27.45 -7.83 -9.08
C SER A 101 28.05 -9.21 -9.42
N HIS A 102 27.25 -10.28 -9.31
CA HIS A 102 27.67 -11.66 -9.60
C HIS A 102 26.73 -12.33 -10.63
N VAL A 103 26.26 -11.57 -11.62
CA VAL A 103 25.17 -11.99 -12.52
C VAL A 103 25.49 -13.24 -13.35
N ILE A 104 26.73 -13.41 -13.80
CA ILE A 104 27.13 -14.55 -14.63
C ILE A 104 27.17 -15.83 -13.80
N ASP A 105 27.82 -15.80 -12.63
CA ASP A 105 27.91 -16.94 -11.72
C ASP A 105 26.53 -17.36 -11.22
N TRP A 106 25.68 -16.38 -10.91
CA TRP A 106 24.28 -16.62 -10.56
C TRP A 106 23.51 -17.26 -11.72
N ALA A 107 23.66 -16.75 -12.95
CA ALA A 107 22.91 -17.27 -14.09
C ALA A 107 23.31 -18.71 -14.43
N VAL A 108 24.61 -19.02 -14.47
CA VAL A 108 25.09 -20.37 -14.77
C VAL A 108 24.69 -21.38 -13.68
N SER A 109 24.63 -20.97 -12.42
CA SER A 109 24.27 -21.86 -11.31
C SER A 109 22.76 -22.02 -11.08
N ARG A 110 21.99 -20.92 -11.13
CA ARG A 110 20.57 -20.90 -10.74
C ARG A 110 19.60 -21.03 -11.89
N PHE A 111 19.93 -20.48 -13.05
CA PHE A 111 18.98 -20.45 -14.16
C PHE A 111 18.64 -21.86 -14.70
N PRO A 112 19.56 -22.84 -14.73
CA PRO A 112 19.19 -24.24 -15.01
C PRO A 112 18.19 -24.83 -14.02
N GLU A 113 18.26 -24.46 -12.74
CA GLU A 113 17.31 -24.91 -11.71
C GLU A 113 15.91 -24.33 -11.97
N ILE A 114 15.83 -23.05 -12.35
CA ILE A 114 14.58 -22.37 -12.72
C ILE A 114 13.92 -23.05 -13.93
N MET A 115 14.70 -23.36 -14.97
CA MET A 115 14.17 -24.07 -16.14
C MET A 115 13.65 -25.47 -15.76
N ASN A 116 14.41 -26.21 -14.95
CA ASN A 116 14.00 -27.53 -14.48
C ASN A 116 12.78 -27.48 -13.54
N GLY A 117 12.66 -26.45 -12.71
CA GLY A 117 11.50 -26.23 -11.83
C GLY A 117 10.21 -25.96 -12.61
N TYR A 118 10.31 -25.23 -13.71
CA TYR A 118 9.19 -24.96 -14.62
C TYR A 118 8.69 -26.23 -15.34
N LEU A 119 9.59 -27.17 -15.62
CA LEU A 119 9.26 -28.43 -16.31
C LEU A 119 8.57 -29.46 -15.40
N LYS A 120 8.68 -29.32 -14.07
CA LYS A 120 8.12 -30.27 -13.10
C LYS A 120 6.67 -29.90 -12.75
N PRO A 121 5.78 -30.88 -12.53
CA PRO A 121 4.44 -30.61 -12.04
C PRO A 121 4.49 -29.90 -10.67
N PRO A 122 3.49 -29.06 -10.34
CA PRO A 122 3.44 -28.33 -9.07
C PRO A 122 3.28 -29.32 -7.91
N VAL A 123 4.26 -29.36 -7.00
CA VAL A 123 4.26 -30.29 -5.86
C VAL A 123 3.56 -29.64 -4.67
N THR A 124 2.59 -30.31 -4.07
CA THR A 124 1.74 -29.85 -2.95
C THR A 124 2.46 -29.70 -1.60
N ALA A 125 3.79 -29.66 -1.60
CA ALA A 125 4.58 -29.42 -0.40
C ALA A 125 5.69 -28.44 -0.75
N SER A 126 5.62 -27.27 -0.12
CA SER A 126 6.66 -26.26 -0.10
C SER A 126 7.99 -26.88 0.33
N LYS A 127 8.79 -27.33 -0.64
CA LYS A 127 10.24 -27.30 -0.47
C LYS A 127 10.63 -25.84 -0.64
N GLU A 128 10.69 -25.13 0.47
CA GLU A 128 11.52 -23.94 0.59
C GLU A 128 12.86 -24.27 -0.06
N LEU A 129 13.19 -23.53 -1.12
CA LEU A 129 14.56 -23.49 -1.64
C LEU A 129 15.42 -23.00 -0.46
N ARG A 130 16.11 -23.95 0.17
CA ARG A 130 16.91 -23.74 1.39
C ARG A 130 17.71 -22.44 1.30
N GLU A 131 17.54 -21.58 2.31
CA GLU A 131 18.45 -20.47 2.58
C GLU A 131 19.88 -21.01 2.65
N GLN A 132 20.69 -20.68 1.65
CA GLN A 132 22.08 -21.12 1.56
C GLN A 132 23.05 -20.21 2.31
N TYR A 133 22.56 -19.14 2.96
CA TYR A 133 23.42 -18.22 3.69
C TYR A 133 23.48 -18.60 5.16
N THR A 134 24.69 -18.85 5.62
CA THR A 134 24.99 -19.05 7.03
C THR A 134 24.73 -17.75 7.80
N LYS A 135 24.41 -17.87 9.09
CA LYS A 135 24.13 -16.73 9.98
C LYS A 135 25.24 -15.66 9.94
N GLN A 136 26.49 -16.07 9.75
CA GLN A 136 27.63 -15.17 9.56
C GLN A 136 27.57 -14.33 8.27
N GLU A 137 27.05 -14.89 7.17
CA GLU A 137 26.89 -14.18 5.90
C GLU A 137 25.74 -13.17 5.98
N VAL A 138 24.65 -13.54 6.67
CA VAL A 138 23.52 -12.64 6.96
C VAL A 138 23.96 -11.47 7.87
N ASP A 139 24.81 -11.73 8.86
CA ASP A 139 25.33 -10.68 9.75
C ASP A 139 26.34 -9.76 9.03
N SER A 140 27.13 -10.32 8.10
CA SER A 140 28.04 -9.54 7.25
C SER A 140 27.28 -8.62 6.29
N LEU A 141 26.18 -9.10 5.71
CA LEU A 141 25.28 -8.31 4.86
C LEU A 141 24.57 -7.18 5.62
N HIS A 142 24.16 -7.42 6.88
CA HIS A 142 23.59 -6.36 7.72
C HIS A 142 24.63 -5.31 8.12
N GLN A 143 25.89 -5.70 8.32
CA GLN A 143 26.98 -4.76 8.57
C GLN A 143 27.33 -3.93 7.33
N GLU A 144 27.31 -4.53 6.14
CA GLU A 144 27.45 -3.79 4.88
C GLU A 144 26.29 -2.83 4.63
N GLN A 145 25.04 -3.23 4.89
CA GLN A 145 23.89 -2.33 4.81
C GLN A 145 24.01 -1.13 5.75
N LYS A 146 24.48 -1.33 6.99
CA LYS A 146 24.72 -0.23 7.95
C LYS A 146 25.84 0.70 7.49
N LYS A 147 26.89 0.17 6.87
CA LYS A 147 27.96 1.00 6.25
C LYS A 147 27.44 1.79 5.05
N TYR A 148 26.59 1.18 4.22
CA TYR A 148 25.96 1.84 3.06
C TYR A 148 25.02 2.97 3.49
N TYR A 149 24.20 2.76 4.54
CA TYR A 149 23.30 3.77 5.09
C TYR A 149 24.06 4.96 5.69
N LYS A 150 25.19 4.72 6.36
CA LYS A 150 26.01 5.78 6.93
C LYS A 150 26.66 6.65 5.84
N LYS A 151 27.13 6.01 4.77
CA LYS A 151 27.71 6.71 3.60
C LYS A 151 26.66 7.52 2.82
N TYR A 152 25.41 7.06 2.77
CA TYR A 152 24.31 7.75 2.07
C TYR A 152 23.82 9.01 2.79
N ILE A 153 24.04 9.12 4.11
CA ILE A 153 23.69 10.30 4.91
C ILE A 153 24.83 11.34 4.90
N GLU A 154 26.09 10.90 4.76
CA GLU A 154 27.26 11.79 4.82
C GLU A 154 27.66 12.40 3.46
N ASP A 155 27.24 11.84 2.32
CA ASP A 155 27.59 12.30 0.95
C ASP A 155 26.41 12.99 0.20
N TRP A 156 25.44 13.58 0.89
CA TRP A 156 24.41 14.40 0.22
C TRP A 156 25.00 15.79 -0.09
N PRO A 157 24.97 16.29 -1.34
CA PRO A 157 25.56 17.58 -1.65
C PRO A 157 24.69 18.69 -1.06
N ASP A 158 25.32 19.61 -0.34
CA ASP A 158 24.79 20.94 0.03
C ASP A 158 24.67 21.82 -1.23
N GLU A 159 23.92 21.36 -2.23
CA GLU A 159 23.46 22.19 -3.33
C GLU A 159 22.13 22.81 -2.92
N THR A 160 22.26 23.98 -2.28
CA THR A 160 21.22 24.99 -2.12
C THR A 160 20.46 25.18 -3.44
N LEU A 161 19.21 24.71 -3.49
CA LEU A 161 18.24 25.16 -4.47
C LEU A 161 18.11 26.68 -4.34
N GLU A 162 18.42 27.39 -5.42
CA GLU A 162 18.33 28.84 -5.52
C GLU A 162 16.93 29.36 -5.16
N ALA A 163 16.93 30.44 -4.39
CA ALA A 163 15.79 31.07 -3.73
C ALA A 163 14.85 31.85 -4.68
N SER A 164 14.34 31.24 -5.75
CA SER A 164 13.45 31.92 -6.71
C SER A 164 12.19 31.15 -7.11
N ALA A 165 11.58 30.42 -6.18
CA ALA A 165 10.19 29.95 -6.31
C ALA A 165 9.45 30.09 -4.96
N ASN A 166 9.25 31.34 -4.54
CA ASN A 166 8.49 31.70 -3.35
C ASN A 166 6.98 31.39 -3.53
N VAL A 167 6.47 30.42 -2.77
CA VAL A 167 5.01 30.22 -2.53
C VAL A 167 4.61 30.75 -1.14
N LEU A 168 5.46 31.58 -0.52
CA LEU A 168 5.21 32.19 0.80
C LEU A 168 4.72 33.65 0.75
N ASP A 169 4.46 34.22 -0.42
CA ASP A 169 3.93 35.60 -0.55
C ASP A 169 2.46 35.70 -1.01
N ALA A 170 1.73 34.58 -1.13
CA ALA A 170 0.27 34.60 -1.38
C ALA A 170 -0.59 34.69 -0.11
N GLY A 171 0.02 34.85 1.07
CA GLY A 171 -0.67 34.74 2.36
C GLY A 171 -0.26 35.77 3.40
N LYS A 172 0.14 36.99 3.00
CA LYS A 172 0.18 38.13 3.91
C LYS A 172 -1.22 38.74 4.06
N THR A 173 -2.16 37.94 4.55
CA THR A 173 -3.32 38.44 5.28
C THR A 173 -3.04 38.15 6.73
N GLN A 174 -3.07 39.19 7.56
CA GLN A 174 -2.77 39.12 9.00
C GLN A 174 -3.39 37.85 9.62
N GLN A 175 -2.52 37.00 10.16
CA GLN A 175 -2.92 35.84 10.96
C GLN A 175 -3.71 36.34 12.18
N TYR A 176 -5.03 36.30 12.06
CA TYR A 176 -5.89 36.27 13.23
C TYR A 176 -5.78 34.85 13.80
N TYR A 177 -4.91 34.70 14.79
CA TYR A 177 -5.11 33.65 15.78
C TYR A 177 -6.35 34.05 16.56
N GLU A 178 -7.50 33.42 16.27
CA GLU A 178 -8.57 33.42 17.27
C GLU A 178 -7.97 32.82 18.54
N ALA A 179 -8.03 33.58 19.63
CA ALA A 179 -7.69 33.04 20.93
C ALA A 179 -8.56 31.81 21.13
N ILE A 180 -7.91 30.65 21.23
CA ILE A 180 -8.57 29.40 21.60
C ILE A 180 -9.22 29.68 22.94
N ASP A 181 -10.55 29.75 22.95
CA ASP A 181 -11.35 29.78 24.17
C ASP A 181 -10.88 28.62 25.06
N PRO A 182 -10.20 28.92 26.19
CA PRO A 182 -9.61 27.90 27.07
C PRO A 182 -10.64 26.94 27.66
N ASP A 183 -11.91 27.33 27.62
CA ASP A 183 -13.07 26.62 28.16
C ASP A 183 -13.92 25.95 27.08
N GLY A 184 -13.64 26.20 25.79
CA GLY A 184 -14.51 25.83 24.68
C GLY A 184 -14.12 24.55 23.93
N PHE A 185 -12.83 24.29 23.71
CA PHE A 185 -12.34 23.14 22.93
C PHE A 185 -11.79 22.05 23.85
N LEU A 186 -12.14 20.79 23.61
CA LEU A 186 -11.76 19.66 24.47
C LEU A 186 -10.24 19.61 24.66
N LYS A 187 -9.77 19.92 25.88
CA LYS A 187 -8.42 19.58 26.34
C LYS A 187 -8.38 18.06 26.49
N GLY A 188 -7.69 17.37 25.61
CA GLY A 188 -7.45 15.94 25.75
C GLY A 188 -6.59 15.71 26.99
N SER A 189 -7.18 15.27 28.10
CA SER A 189 -6.43 14.68 29.20
C SER A 189 -5.88 13.32 28.75
N ASP A 190 -4.65 13.03 29.17
CA ASP A 190 -3.80 11.91 28.73
C ASP A 190 -4.56 10.58 28.54
N LEU A 191 -4.52 10.06 27.31
CA LEU A 191 -5.07 8.76 26.89
C LEU A 191 -4.20 7.59 27.40
N GLU A 192 -3.92 7.53 28.71
CA GLU A 192 -3.18 6.41 29.33
C GLU A 192 -4.08 5.27 29.82
N THR A 193 -5.40 5.32 29.65
CA THR A 193 -6.27 4.27 30.21
C THR A 193 -6.74 3.22 29.20
N HIS A 194 -6.39 1.97 29.50
CA HIS A 194 -6.77 0.74 28.82
C HIS A 194 -8.29 0.51 28.77
N ASN A 195 -9.00 1.12 27.83
CA ASN A 195 -10.24 0.57 27.23
C ASN A 195 -10.70 1.39 26.00
N PRO A 196 -10.74 0.85 24.77
CA PRO A 196 -10.78 1.66 23.55
C PRO A 196 -12.14 2.31 23.20
N ILE A 197 -13.23 1.90 23.85
CA ILE A 197 -14.61 2.37 23.56
C ILE A 197 -15.08 3.49 24.52
N ALA A 198 -14.43 3.69 25.67
CA ALA A 198 -14.94 4.54 26.74
C ALA A 198 -14.85 6.07 26.50
N ASP A 199 -14.42 6.52 25.32
CA ASP A 199 -14.15 7.93 25.02
C ASP A 199 -14.92 8.42 23.79
N LEU A 200 -16.23 8.17 23.73
CA LEU A 200 -17.11 8.78 22.73
C LEU A 200 -17.71 10.07 23.29
N LEU A 201 -17.73 11.12 22.48
CA LEU A 201 -18.58 12.29 22.72
C LEU A 201 -20.05 11.89 22.61
N ASN A 202 -20.90 12.56 23.39
CA ASN A 202 -22.33 12.40 23.18
C ASN A 202 -22.77 13.03 21.85
N GLU A 203 -24.01 12.78 21.44
CA GLU A 203 -24.53 13.23 20.14
C GLU A 203 -24.48 14.75 19.98
N GLU A 204 -24.86 15.51 21.01
CA GLU A 204 -24.89 16.97 20.95
C GLU A 204 -23.49 17.58 20.94
N GLU A 205 -22.57 17.05 21.75
CA GLU A 205 -21.15 17.41 21.72
C GLU A 205 -20.54 17.14 20.34
N THR A 206 -20.82 15.97 19.75
CA THR A 206 -20.33 15.60 18.41
C THR A 206 -20.82 16.60 17.37
N LYS A 207 -22.12 16.91 17.36
CA LYS A 207 -22.71 17.89 16.44
C LYS A 207 -22.11 19.28 16.65
N GLN A 208 -21.85 19.68 17.89
CA GLN A 208 -21.25 20.98 18.22
C GLN A 208 -19.81 21.06 17.71
N GLN A 209 -19.00 20.01 17.91
CA GLN A 209 -17.63 19.98 17.37
C GLN A 209 -17.63 20.02 15.84
N LEU A 210 -18.50 19.24 15.18
CA LEU A 210 -18.60 19.28 13.71
C LEU A 210 -18.98 20.67 13.18
N LYS A 211 -19.88 21.40 13.87
CA LYS A 211 -20.24 22.77 13.49
C LYS A 211 -19.05 23.74 13.56
N ARG A 212 -18.14 23.57 14.53
CA ARG A 212 -16.94 24.41 14.66
C ARG A 212 -15.95 24.19 13.53
N LEU A 213 -15.97 23.03 12.89
CA LEU A 213 -15.07 22.65 11.80
C LEU A 213 -15.55 23.10 10.41
N LEU A 214 -16.69 23.82 10.31
CA LEU A 214 -17.22 24.31 9.02
C LEU A 214 -16.25 25.27 8.31
N SER A 215 -15.48 26.04 9.07
CA SER A 215 -14.48 26.98 8.54
C SER A 215 -13.08 26.35 8.39
N GLY A 216 -12.95 25.05 8.69
CA GLY A 216 -11.67 24.39 8.86
C GLY A 216 -11.00 24.73 10.18
N SER A 217 -10.25 23.80 10.75
CA SER A 217 -9.49 24.02 11.98
C SER A 217 -8.26 23.13 12.04
N VAL A 218 -7.29 23.54 12.85
CA VAL A 218 -6.14 22.70 13.21
C VAL A 218 -6.36 22.19 14.63
N ILE A 219 -6.41 20.87 14.79
CA ILE A 219 -6.68 20.20 16.07
C ILE A 219 -5.60 19.15 16.34
N GLN A 220 -5.47 18.67 17.58
CA GLN A 220 -4.52 17.59 17.87
C GLN A 220 -5.00 16.25 17.28
N GLY A 221 -4.06 15.37 16.90
CA GLY A 221 -4.38 14.05 16.37
C GLY A 221 -5.25 13.20 17.30
N SER A 222 -5.02 13.30 18.62
CA SER A 222 -5.80 12.59 19.64
C SER A 222 -7.25 13.07 19.69
N VAL A 223 -7.46 14.39 19.60
CA VAL A 223 -8.79 15.02 19.52
C VAL A 223 -9.48 14.63 18.21
N MET A 224 -8.75 14.60 17.09
CA MET A 224 -9.28 14.13 15.82
C MET A 224 -9.75 12.68 15.89
N TYR A 225 -8.98 11.80 16.54
CA TYR A 225 -9.36 10.40 16.71
C TYR A 225 -10.65 10.25 17.50
N ARG A 226 -10.79 11.00 18.60
CA ARG A 226 -11.99 11.00 19.42
C ARG A 226 -13.20 11.47 18.60
N LEU A 227 -13.07 12.62 17.93
CA LEU A 227 -14.13 13.17 17.08
C LEU A 227 -14.53 12.22 15.96
N TRP A 228 -13.55 11.58 15.32
CA TRP A 228 -13.77 10.60 14.27
C TRP A 228 -14.58 9.39 14.77
N LYS A 229 -14.20 8.79 15.91
CA LYS A 229 -14.95 7.67 16.50
C LYS A 229 -16.39 8.08 16.83
N SER A 230 -16.57 9.25 17.45
CA SER A 230 -17.90 9.75 17.82
C SER A 230 -18.78 10.05 16.61
N THR A 231 -18.18 10.60 15.55
CA THR A 231 -18.88 10.88 14.28
C THR A 231 -19.30 9.60 13.58
N LEU A 232 -18.41 8.60 13.47
CA LEU A 232 -18.76 7.29 12.91
C LEU A 232 -19.84 6.58 13.72
N ASN A 233 -19.76 6.62 15.06
CA ASN A 233 -20.79 6.03 15.91
C ASN A 233 -22.15 6.69 15.67
N LEU A 234 -22.19 8.02 15.59
CA LEU A 234 -23.41 8.78 15.31
C LEU A 234 -23.98 8.43 13.92
N TRP A 235 -23.13 8.28 12.91
CA TRP A 235 -23.58 7.98 11.55
C TRP A 235 -24.00 6.53 11.37
N PHE A 236 -23.37 5.57 12.05
CA PHE A 236 -23.83 4.18 12.05
C PHE A 236 -25.15 3.98 12.82
N ALA A 237 -25.46 4.84 13.78
CA ALA A 237 -26.75 4.83 14.48
C ALA A 237 -27.91 5.31 13.61
N ASP A 238 -27.64 6.09 12.55
CA ASP A 238 -28.64 6.61 11.62
C ASP A 238 -28.95 5.57 10.52
N LYS A 239 -30.18 5.04 10.53
CA LYS A 239 -30.63 3.99 9.59
C LYS A 239 -30.67 4.44 8.13
N ASP A 240 -30.79 5.75 7.89
CA ASP A 240 -30.90 6.33 6.55
C ASP A 240 -29.52 6.80 6.03
N ALA A 241 -28.49 6.65 6.85
CA ALA A 241 -27.12 7.02 6.52
C ALA A 241 -26.39 5.90 5.79
N LYS A 242 -25.74 6.25 4.69
CA LYS A 242 -24.70 5.43 4.04
C LYS A 242 -23.34 6.01 4.35
N VAL A 243 -22.49 5.23 5.01
CA VAL A 243 -21.17 5.69 5.47
C VAL A 243 -20.08 5.31 4.46
N PHE A 244 -19.14 6.23 4.27
CA PHE A 244 -17.97 6.09 3.42
C PHE A 244 -16.73 6.37 4.27
N ILE A 245 -15.69 5.54 4.11
CA ILE A 245 -14.41 5.70 4.78
C ILE A 245 -13.32 5.64 3.71
N VAL A 246 -12.50 6.68 3.63
CA VAL A 246 -11.37 6.73 2.69
C VAL A 246 -10.11 7.08 3.46
N THR A 247 -9.09 6.23 3.38
CA THR A 247 -7.82 6.49 4.04
C THR A 247 -6.65 5.78 3.35
N PRO A 248 -5.50 6.47 3.16
CA PRO A 248 -4.29 5.85 2.61
C PRO A 248 -3.70 4.79 3.55
N HIS A 249 -3.82 5.00 4.86
CA HIS A 249 -3.28 4.10 5.88
C HIS A 249 -4.32 3.77 6.94
N ILE A 250 -4.34 2.49 7.34
CA ILE A 250 -5.13 2.01 8.46
C ILE A 250 -4.43 0.83 9.13
N ASP A 251 -4.34 0.88 10.47
CA ASP A 251 -3.78 -0.21 11.27
C ASP A 251 -4.87 -1.14 11.83
N SER A 252 -4.45 -2.28 12.38
CA SER A 252 -5.39 -3.30 12.85
C SER A 252 -6.20 -2.87 14.07
N VAL A 253 -5.73 -1.89 14.85
CA VAL A 253 -6.44 -1.40 16.04
C VAL A 253 -7.55 -0.43 15.61
N ARG A 254 -7.26 0.48 14.69
CA ARG A 254 -8.22 1.43 14.12
C ARG A 254 -9.29 0.71 13.31
N LEU A 255 -8.90 -0.29 12.52
CA LEU A 255 -9.87 -1.16 11.84
C LEU A 255 -10.74 -1.93 12.84
N THR A 256 -10.17 -2.43 13.95
CA THR A 256 -10.96 -3.05 15.03
C THR A 256 -11.99 -2.07 15.62
N ASP A 257 -11.61 -0.82 15.82
CA ASP A 257 -12.54 0.17 16.38
C ASP A 257 -13.68 0.49 15.40
N ILE A 258 -13.43 0.58 14.09
CA ILE A 258 -14.50 0.68 13.07
C ILE A 258 -15.45 -0.51 13.15
N CYS A 259 -14.92 -1.73 13.18
CA CYS A 259 -15.73 -2.94 13.28
C CYS A 259 -16.58 -2.97 14.55
N ARG A 260 -16.03 -2.54 15.70
CA ARG A 260 -16.79 -2.43 16.96
C ARG A 260 -17.92 -1.40 16.87
N LEU A 261 -17.65 -0.22 16.30
CA LEU A 261 -18.67 0.81 16.10
C LEU A 261 -19.80 0.33 15.18
N PHE A 262 -19.44 -0.40 14.12
CA PHE A 262 -20.41 -1.03 13.23
C PHE A 262 -21.27 -2.06 13.98
N LEU A 263 -20.64 -2.97 14.73
CA LEU A 263 -21.35 -4.03 15.49
C LEU A 263 -22.25 -3.47 16.59
N ASN A 264 -21.84 -2.39 17.26
CA ASN A 264 -22.68 -1.68 18.25
C ASN A 264 -23.98 -1.17 17.64
N ASN A 265 -23.96 -0.85 16.34
CA ASN A 265 -25.10 -0.32 15.60
C ASN A 265 -25.58 -1.29 14.51
N LYS A 266 -25.35 -2.61 14.65
CA LYS A 266 -25.54 -3.61 13.59
C LYS A 266 -26.92 -3.67 12.91
N LEU A 267 -27.96 -3.10 13.53
CA LEU A 267 -29.32 -3.04 12.99
C LEU A 267 -29.54 -1.84 12.06
N THR A 268 -28.76 -0.77 12.23
CA THR A 268 -28.89 0.50 11.51
C THR A 268 -27.69 0.79 10.63
N ALA A 269 -26.50 0.28 11.00
CA ALA A 269 -25.25 0.61 10.37
C ALA A 269 -25.19 0.17 8.90
N SER A 270 -24.84 1.11 8.03
CA SER A 270 -24.59 0.88 6.61
C SER A 270 -23.25 1.46 6.22
N LEU A 271 -22.31 0.59 5.84
CA LEU A 271 -21.03 0.97 5.26
C LEU A 271 -21.07 0.68 3.76
N GLU A 272 -21.17 1.73 2.95
CA GLU A 272 -21.25 1.62 1.49
C GLU A 272 -19.86 1.40 0.88
N MET A 273 -18.84 2.07 1.41
CA MET A 273 -17.48 1.97 0.88
C MET A 273 -16.43 2.18 1.96
N MET A 274 -15.41 1.31 1.95
CA MET A 274 -14.14 1.53 2.62
C MET A 274 -13.02 1.52 1.58
N CYS A 275 -12.53 2.68 1.20
CA CYS A 275 -11.44 2.80 0.23
C CYS A 275 -10.09 2.82 0.95
N VAL A 276 -9.31 1.75 0.76
CA VAL A 276 -7.99 1.57 1.38
C VAL A 276 -7.06 0.94 0.35
N PRO A 277 -5.80 1.39 0.20
CA PRO A 277 -4.82 0.75 -0.68
C PRO A 277 -4.55 -0.72 -0.32
N VAL A 278 -4.28 -1.55 -1.34
CA VAL A 278 -3.92 -2.98 -1.17
C VAL A 278 -2.70 -3.13 -0.24
N ARG A 279 -1.77 -2.17 -0.31
CA ARG A 279 -0.65 -2.02 0.61
C ARG A 279 -0.67 -0.63 1.23
N ASN A 280 -0.57 -0.59 2.55
CA ASN A 280 -0.46 0.65 3.31
C ASN A 280 0.80 0.60 4.20
N ALA A 281 1.00 1.62 5.05
CA ALA A 281 2.16 1.71 5.96
C ALA A 281 2.30 0.50 6.91
N HIS A 282 1.25 -0.28 7.11
CA HIS A 282 1.21 -1.46 7.99
C HIS A 282 1.27 -2.80 7.23
N GLY A 283 1.59 -2.79 5.93
CA GLY A 283 1.70 -3.99 5.10
C GLY A 283 0.53 -4.17 4.15
N ARG A 284 0.18 -5.42 3.81
CA ARG A 284 -1.00 -5.67 2.97
C ARG A 284 -2.26 -5.48 3.80
N PHE A 285 -3.28 -4.82 3.25
CA PHE A 285 -4.55 -4.64 3.96
C PHE A 285 -5.20 -5.97 4.35
N ALA A 286 -5.02 -7.03 3.54
CA ALA A 286 -5.47 -8.38 3.89
C ALA A 286 -4.85 -8.93 5.19
N ASP A 287 -3.60 -8.56 5.51
CA ASP A 287 -2.95 -8.94 6.78
C ASP A 287 -3.56 -8.15 7.93
N VAL A 288 -3.79 -6.85 7.74
CA VAL A 288 -4.46 -5.98 8.71
C VAL A 288 -5.87 -6.50 9.00
N GLN A 289 -6.64 -6.84 7.96
CA GLN A 289 -7.97 -7.44 8.07
C GLN A 289 -7.91 -8.75 8.86
N ARG A 290 -7.02 -9.67 8.51
CA ARG A 290 -6.87 -10.96 9.20
C ARG A 290 -6.51 -10.79 10.68
N GLU A 291 -5.60 -9.88 11.01
CA GLU A 291 -5.26 -9.54 12.40
C GLU A 291 -6.45 -8.93 13.16
N THR A 292 -7.23 -8.09 12.49
CA THR A 292 -8.45 -7.51 13.06
C THR A 292 -9.51 -8.58 13.32
N MET A 293 -9.74 -9.49 12.38
CA MET A 293 -10.76 -10.55 12.45
C MET A 293 -10.56 -11.50 13.62
N LYS A 294 -9.30 -11.81 13.98
CA LYS A 294 -8.95 -12.63 15.15
C LYS A 294 -9.49 -12.08 16.48
N LYS A 295 -9.87 -10.80 16.55
CA LYS A 295 -10.36 -10.15 17.77
C LYS A 295 -11.89 -10.24 17.96
N PHE A 296 -12.61 -10.84 17.02
CA PHE A 296 -14.07 -10.93 17.04
C PHE A 296 -14.53 -12.38 17.15
N SER A 297 -15.75 -12.58 17.66
CA SER A 297 -16.38 -13.91 17.70
C SER A 297 -16.62 -14.44 16.28
N PRO A 298 -16.68 -15.76 16.06
CA PRO A 298 -16.99 -16.31 14.74
C PRO A 298 -18.29 -15.77 14.14
N GLN A 299 -19.31 -15.51 14.98
CA GLN A 299 -20.58 -14.94 14.53
C GLN A 299 -20.41 -13.50 14.01
N ASP A 300 -19.67 -12.66 14.74
CA ASP A 300 -19.40 -11.29 14.34
C ASP A 300 -18.48 -11.23 13.11
N GLN A 301 -17.54 -12.17 12.99
CA GLN A 301 -16.66 -12.28 11.82
C GLN A 301 -17.46 -12.45 10.53
N VAL A 302 -18.45 -13.36 10.49
CA VAL A 302 -19.30 -13.55 9.30
C VAL A 302 -20.04 -12.26 8.94
N LEU A 303 -20.58 -11.56 9.96
CA LEU A 303 -21.29 -10.31 9.73
C LEU A 303 -20.36 -9.21 9.18
N LEU A 304 -19.16 -9.08 9.74
CA LEU A 304 -18.16 -8.12 9.29
C LEU A 304 -17.65 -8.43 7.88
N GLU A 305 -17.43 -9.70 7.53
CA GLU A 305 -17.09 -10.10 6.16
C GLU A 305 -18.15 -9.65 5.16
N TYR A 306 -19.42 -9.90 5.49
CA TYR A 306 -20.53 -9.63 4.59
C TYR A 306 -20.92 -8.15 4.50
N LYS A 307 -20.77 -7.37 5.58
CA LYS A 307 -21.25 -5.98 5.66
C LYS A 307 -20.17 -4.91 5.68
N VAL A 308 -18.94 -5.26 6.05
CA VAL A 308 -17.82 -4.31 6.15
C VAL A 308 -16.77 -4.59 5.09
N PHE A 309 -16.26 -5.82 5.03
CA PHE A 309 -15.15 -6.16 4.13
C PHE A 309 -15.55 -6.37 2.68
N SER A 310 -16.81 -6.75 2.42
CA SER A 310 -17.40 -6.74 1.07
C SER A 310 -17.47 -5.33 0.46
N SER A 311 -17.51 -4.29 1.30
CA SER A 311 -17.53 -2.88 0.89
C SER A 311 -16.13 -2.28 0.69
N VAL A 312 -15.06 -3.09 0.81
CA VAL A 312 -13.68 -2.60 0.62
C VAL A 312 -13.39 -2.43 -0.87
N VAL A 313 -12.93 -1.24 -1.23
CA VAL A 313 -12.54 -0.88 -2.60
C VAL A 313 -11.07 -0.48 -2.60
N TYR A 314 -10.31 -1.00 -3.56
CA TYR A 314 -8.92 -0.63 -3.75
C TYR A 314 -8.82 0.49 -4.78
N PRO A 315 -8.23 1.64 -4.43
CA PRO A 315 -8.12 2.75 -5.36
C PRO A 315 -7.16 2.44 -6.51
N LEU A 316 -7.47 2.95 -7.70
CA LEU A 316 -6.61 2.84 -8.89
C LEU A 316 -5.48 3.90 -8.90
N MET A 317 -5.61 4.94 -8.09
CA MET A 317 -4.64 6.02 -7.93
C MET A 317 -4.24 6.18 -6.47
N ASP A 318 -3.10 6.83 -6.24
CA ASP A 318 -2.67 7.13 -4.88
C ASP A 318 -3.59 8.16 -4.24
N ILE A 319 -4.09 7.82 -3.04
CA ILE A 319 -4.90 8.72 -2.22
C ILE A 319 -3.96 9.42 -1.24
N MET A 320 -4.06 10.75 -1.16
CA MET A 320 -3.26 11.57 -0.24
C MET A 320 -4.06 12.10 0.95
N THR A 321 -5.39 12.09 0.86
CA THR A 321 -6.30 12.65 1.86
C THR A 321 -7.16 11.57 2.51
N SER A 322 -7.46 11.74 3.79
CA SER A 322 -8.37 10.85 4.51
C SER A 322 -9.69 11.56 4.77
N PHE A 323 -10.81 10.85 4.63
CA PHE A 323 -12.10 11.37 5.06
C PHE A 323 -13.04 10.26 5.54
N ILE A 324 -13.98 10.65 6.38
CA ILE A 324 -15.23 9.93 6.54
C ILE A 324 -16.36 10.77 5.97
N ALA A 325 -17.35 10.12 5.36
CA ALA A 325 -18.57 10.79 4.96
C ALA A 325 -19.80 9.96 5.31
N MET A 326 -20.92 10.64 5.51
CA MET A 326 -22.25 10.03 5.43
C MET A 326 -23.02 10.66 4.28
N THR A 327 -23.82 9.87 3.59
CA THR A 327 -24.85 10.38 2.69
C THR A 327 -26.23 9.97 3.19
N THR A 328 -27.17 10.90 3.17
CA THR A 328 -28.61 10.68 3.22
C THR A 328 -29.21 11.04 1.85
N ASP A 329 -30.50 10.80 1.61
CA ASP A 329 -31.14 10.90 0.28
C ASP A 329 -30.63 12.03 -0.63
N ASN A 330 -30.53 13.26 -0.12
CA ASN A 330 -30.07 14.42 -0.90
C ASN A 330 -28.79 15.09 -0.41
N LYS A 331 -28.21 14.67 0.71
CA LYS A 331 -27.11 15.42 1.38
C LYS A 331 -25.95 14.50 1.73
N ALA A 332 -24.74 15.03 1.60
CA ALA A 332 -23.52 14.44 2.12
C ALA A 332 -22.93 15.33 3.22
N LYS A 333 -22.45 14.70 4.30
CA LYS A 333 -21.64 15.36 5.34
C LYS A 333 -20.28 14.69 5.34
N ILE A 334 -19.22 15.48 5.25
CA ILE A 334 -17.86 15.00 5.01
C ILE A 334 -16.95 15.58 6.09
N LEU A 335 -16.20 14.73 6.77
CA LEU A 335 -15.14 15.12 7.67
C LEU A 335 -13.80 14.78 7.01
N LEU A 336 -13.16 15.79 6.44
CA LEU A 336 -11.90 15.69 5.69
C LEU A 336 -10.72 15.99 6.61
N THR A 337 -9.63 15.24 6.46
CA THR A 337 -8.40 15.48 7.21
C THR A 337 -7.15 15.06 6.42
N ASN A 338 -6.01 15.67 6.77
CA ASN A 338 -4.69 15.25 6.32
C ASN A 338 -4.07 14.12 7.18
N VAL A 339 -4.80 13.63 8.20
CA VAL A 339 -4.33 12.62 9.14
C VAL A 339 -4.90 11.25 8.77
N HIS A 340 -4.04 10.23 8.68
CA HIS A 340 -4.43 8.87 8.32
C HIS A 340 -4.91 8.05 9.51
N PHE A 341 -5.55 6.91 9.24
CA PHE A 341 -6.27 6.14 10.27
C PHE A 341 -5.34 5.17 11.00
N ASP A 342 -4.25 5.68 11.54
CA ASP A 342 -3.23 4.88 12.21
C ASP A 342 -2.74 5.49 13.53
N LYS A 343 -2.03 4.67 14.30
CA LYS A 343 -1.45 5.05 15.59
C LYS A 343 -0.56 6.28 15.50
N ALA A 344 0.33 6.35 14.50
CA ALA A 344 1.31 7.42 14.40
C ALA A 344 0.58 8.75 14.21
N CYS A 345 -0.35 8.77 13.28
CA CYS A 345 -1.20 9.90 12.96
C CYS A 345 -2.04 10.37 14.15
N PHE A 346 -2.67 9.48 14.92
CA PHE A 346 -3.55 9.89 16.01
C PHE A 346 -2.89 10.11 17.37
N GLN A 347 -1.70 9.55 17.62
CA GLN A 347 -1.02 9.70 18.90
C GLN A 347 0.17 10.66 18.86
N THR A 348 0.78 10.83 17.69
CA THR A 348 2.04 11.60 17.56
C THR A 348 1.90 12.85 16.70
N ALA A 349 0.80 13.01 15.95
CA ALA A 349 0.59 14.23 15.19
C ALA A 349 0.17 15.39 16.12
N ASN A 350 1.07 16.36 16.25
CA ASN A 350 0.83 17.59 17.01
C ASN A 350 -0.25 18.49 16.37
N SER A 351 -0.52 18.30 15.06
CA SER A 351 -1.49 19.10 14.31
C SER A 351 -2.14 18.29 13.18
N ALA A 352 -3.46 18.23 13.20
CA ALA A 352 -4.35 17.69 12.17
C ALA A 352 -5.17 18.84 11.59
N THR A 353 -5.09 19.05 10.28
CA THR A 353 -6.01 19.96 9.59
C THR A 353 -7.30 19.19 9.33
N VAL A 354 -8.42 19.76 9.74
CA VAL A 354 -9.73 19.11 9.67
C VAL A 354 -10.75 20.10 9.15
N LEU A 355 -11.57 19.64 8.21
CA LEU A 355 -12.65 20.42 7.61
C LEU A 355 -13.92 19.58 7.63
N PHE A 356 -15.03 20.19 8.06
CA PHE A 356 -16.34 19.57 7.97
C PHE A 356 -17.17 20.26 6.87
N GLU A 357 -17.53 19.52 5.84
CA GLU A 357 -18.32 20.03 4.73
C GLU A 357 -19.72 19.41 4.69
N LYS A 358 -20.67 20.19 4.18
CA LYS A 358 -22.02 19.72 3.82
C LYS A 358 -22.28 20.09 2.38
N ILE A 359 -22.45 19.08 1.54
CA ILE A 359 -22.67 19.25 0.10
C ILE A 359 -23.82 18.35 -0.37
N ASP A 360 -24.27 18.54 -1.59
CA ASP A 360 -25.28 17.66 -2.18
C ASP A 360 -24.70 16.28 -2.49
N ARG A 361 -25.55 15.25 -2.39
CA ARG A 361 -25.13 13.86 -2.58
C ARG A 361 -24.52 13.63 -3.97
N GLU A 362 -25.12 14.18 -5.02
CA GLU A 362 -24.60 14.02 -6.39
C GLU A 362 -23.20 14.61 -6.54
N ARG A 363 -22.97 15.78 -5.95
CA ARG A 363 -21.68 16.45 -5.94
C ARG A 363 -20.64 15.61 -5.20
N PHE A 364 -20.99 15.06 -4.04
CA PHE A 364 -20.13 14.13 -3.31
C PHE A 364 -19.76 12.91 -4.16
N MET A 365 -20.73 12.24 -4.77
CA MET A 365 -20.46 11.06 -5.59
C MET A 365 -19.52 11.38 -6.76
N LYS A 366 -19.71 12.54 -7.41
CA LYS A 366 -18.89 12.96 -8.55
C LYS A 366 -17.47 13.37 -8.14
N GLU A 367 -17.33 14.22 -7.13
CA GLU A 367 -16.04 14.84 -6.75
C GLU A 367 -15.20 13.93 -5.85
N PHE A 368 -15.84 13.16 -4.97
CA PHE A 368 -15.14 12.34 -3.97
C PHE A 368 -15.15 10.84 -4.30
N CYS A 369 -16.17 10.32 -4.99
CA CYS A 369 -16.26 8.87 -5.27
C CYS A 369 -15.95 8.51 -6.73
N GLY A 370 -16.07 9.45 -7.68
CA GLY A 370 -15.95 9.18 -9.12
C GLY A 370 -14.59 8.70 -9.61
N ASN A 371 -13.55 8.77 -8.77
CA ASN A 371 -12.21 8.22 -9.07
C ASN A 371 -11.97 6.84 -8.43
N PHE A 372 -12.92 6.34 -7.64
CA PHE A 372 -12.82 5.09 -6.87
C PHE A 372 -13.84 4.04 -7.29
N ILE A 373 -14.94 4.48 -7.92
CA ILE A 373 -15.96 3.67 -8.61
C ILE A 373 -15.68 3.80 -10.10
#